data_AF-A0A507QRQ5-F1
#
_entry.id   AF-A0A507QRQ5-F1
#
_cell.length_a   1.000
_cell.length_b   1.000
_cell.length_c   1.000
_cell.angle_alpha   90.00
_cell.angle_beta   90.00
_cell.angle_gamma   90.00
#
_symmetry.space_group_name_H-M   'P 1'
#
loop_
_entity.id
_entity.type
_entity.pdbx_description
1 polymer ?
#
loop_
_entity_poly.entity_id
_entity_poly.type
_entity_poly.pdbx_seq_one_letter_code
_entity_poly.pdbx_strand_id
1 'polypeptide(L)'
;MKYAIALSLLAATAVHAAPENMNFRRSQSVQIRNFASNVSATISMADLQLSLFDPNRRIYTDCSVAWNTDRHIPPSPEGSCTNNEYQISFPDGIDDVQKFTLKVATVDGAESGQAVIDSTVAGSDWVCKSNPWNGVKEGCEWVGVLNIAV
;
A
#
# COMPACT_ATOMS: atom_id res chain seq x y z
N MET A 1 43.57 34.19 -57.49
CA MET A 1 43.33 33.20 -56.42
C MET A 1 43.41 33.91 -55.08
N LYS A 2 42.32 33.96 -54.32
CA LYS A 2 42.27 33.93 -52.84
C LYS A 2 40.81 34.14 -52.39
N TYR A 3 40.40 33.28 -51.47
CA TYR A 3 39.04 32.83 -51.22
C TYR A 3 38.30 33.75 -50.23
N ALA A 4 37.04 34.05 -50.50
CA ALA A 4 36.12 34.60 -49.51
C ALA A 4 35.08 33.49 -49.20
N ILE A 5 35.23 32.85 -48.04
CA ILE A 5 34.25 31.90 -47.52
C ILE A 5 33.48 32.63 -46.41
N ALA A 6 32.21 32.92 -46.69
CA ALA A 6 31.28 33.46 -45.70
C ALA A 6 30.82 32.32 -44.78
N LEU A 7 31.05 32.45 -43.47
CA LEU A 7 30.45 31.57 -42.46
C LEU A 7 29.04 32.06 -42.10
N SER A 8 28.03 31.25 -42.38
CA SER A 8 26.67 31.42 -41.87
C SER A 8 26.55 30.76 -40.48
N LEU A 9 26.30 31.56 -39.45
CA LEU A 9 25.94 31.09 -38.11
C LEU A 9 24.45 30.73 -38.10
N LEU A 10 24.11 29.45 -38.04
CA LEU A 10 22.76 29.01 -37.65
C LEU A 10 22.61 29.17 -36.13
N ALA A 11 21.87 30.19 -35.69
CA ALA A 11 21.39 30.26 -34.32
C ALA A 11 20.18 29.32 -34.17
N ALA A 12 20.38 28.15 -33.55
CA ALA A 12 19.29 27.29 -33.14
C ALA A 12 18.59 27.91 -31.93
N THR A 13 17.45 28.54 -32.13
CA THR A 13 16.56 28.94 -31.04
C THR A 13 15.93 27.68 -30.46
N ALA A 14 16.44 27.20 -29.34
CA ALA A 14 15.77 26.19 -28.52
C ALA A 14 14.51 26.85 -27.91
N VAL A 15 13.36 26.63 -28.54
CA VAL A 15 12.06 26.88 -27.92
C VAL A 15 11.95 25.88 -26.78
N HIS A 16 12.26 26.31 -25.56
CA HIS A 16 11.85 25.60 -24.36
C HIS A 16 10.34 25.76 -24.27
N ALA A 17 9.60 24.80 -24.82
CA ALA A 17 8.24 24.57 -24.37
C ALA A 17 8.36 24.23 -22.87
N ALA A 18 8.12 25.22 -22.03
CA ALA A 18 7.82 24.95 -20.63
C ALA A 18 6.66 23.97 -20.63
N PRO A 19 6.72 22.85 -19.88
CA PRO A 19 5.59 21.94 -19.81
C PRO A 19 4.39 22.73 -19.27
N GLU A 20 3.44 23.00 -20.16
CA GLU A 20 2.14 23.55 -19.81
C GLU A 20 1.45 22.54 -18.91
N ASN A 21 1.08 23.00 -17.72
CA ASN A 21 0.15 22.32 -16.83
C ASN A 21 0.51 20.86 -16.55
N MET A 22 1.60 20.67 -15.79
CA MET A 22 1.58 19.58 -14.81
C MET A 22 0.39 19.83 -13.89
N ASN A 23 -0.77 19.28 -14.28
CA ASN A 23 -1.74 18.79 -13.31
C ASN A 23 -0.91 17.89 -12.40
N PHE A 24 -0.47 18.45 -11.28
CA PHE A 24 0.00 17.68 -10.15
C PHE A 24 -1.21 16.84 -9.76
N ARG A 25 -1.37 15.68 -10.41
CA ARG A 25 -2.10 14.57 -9.82
C ARG A 25 -1.34 14.32 -8.55
N ARG A 26 -1.77 15.02 -7.50
CA ARG A 26 -1.36 14.79 -6.13
C ARG A 26 -1.45 13.28 -6.01
N SER A 27 -0.32 12.62 -5.83
CA SER A 27 -0.33 11.17 -5.63
C SER A 27 -1.36 10.92 -4.54
N GLN A 28 -2.49 10.33 -4.91
CA GLN A 28 -3.60 10.09 -4.00
C GLN A 28 -3.19 8.87 -3.20
N SER A 29 -2.20 9.03 -2.32
CA SER A 29 -1.76 7.93 -1.46
C SER A 29 -2.52 8.00 -0.15
N VAL A 30 -3.11 6.87 0.25
CA VAL A 30 -3.53 6.68 1.63
C VAL A 30 -2.33 6.23 2.47
N GLN A 31 -2.37 6.59 3.75
CA GLN A 31 -1.36 6.20 4.73
C GLN A 31 -1.92 5.11 5.62
N ILE A 32 -1.24 3.98 5.67
CA ILE A 32 -1.55 2.86 6.55
C ILE A 32 -0.58 2.90 7.75
N ARG A 33 -1.14 2.86 8.94
CA ARG A 33 -0.46 2.96 10.24
C ARG A 33 -0.98 1.88 11.18
N ASN A 34 -0.27 1.66 12.30
CA ASN A 34 -0.65 0.66 13.31
C ASN A 34 -0.97 -0.71 12.68
N PHE A 35 -0.26 -1.05 11.60
CA PHE A 35 -0.56 -2.20 10.79
C PHE A 35 0.09 -3.41 11.43
N ALA A 36 -0.72 -4.31 11.95
CA ALA A 36 -0.27 -5.47 12.68
C ALA A 36 -1.16 -6.68 12.40
N SER A 37 -0.59 -7.86 12.58
CA SER A 37 -1.30 -9.13 12.49
C SER A 37 -0.80 -10.09 13.56
N ASN A 38 -1.70 -10.86 14.15
CA ASN A 38 -1.35 -11.86 15.14
C ASN A 38 -1.98 -13.19 14.78
N VAL A 39 -1.25 -14.27 15.02
CA VAL A 39 -1.76 -15.64 14.96
C VAL A 39 -1.80 -16.22 16.36
N SER A 40 -2.97 -16.72 16.75
CA SER A 40 -3.15 -17.30 18.07
C SER A 40 -2.33 -18.59 18.24
N ALA A 41 -1.77 -18.75 19.43
CA ALA A 41 -1.08 -19.97 19.84
C ALA A 41 -2.03 -21.07 20.32
N THR A 42 -3.27 -20.73 20.68
CA THR A 42 -4.20 -21.64 21.36
C THR A 42 -5.40 -22.04 20.51
N ILE A 43 -5.76 -21.22 19.54
CA ILE A 43 -6.86 -21.48 18.60
C ILE A 43 -6.40 -21.20 17.17
N SER A 44 -7.05 -21.83 16.20
CA SER A 44 -6.74 -21.64 14.77
C SER A 44 -7.30 -20.33 14.23
N MET A 45 -6.88 -19.21 14.79
CA MET A 45 -7.33 -17.87 14.40
C MET A 45 -6.16 -16.93 14.18
N ALA A 46 -6.31 -16.04 13.22
CA ALA A 46 -5.47 -14.88 13.01
C ALA A 46 -6.32 -13.62 12.93
N ASP A 47 -5.71 -12.49 13.25
CA ASP A 47 -6.26 -11.16 13.05
C ASP A 47 -5.30 -10.27 12.29
N LEU A 48 -5.83 -9.23 11.67
CA LEU A 48 -5.11 -8.13 11.07
C LEU A 48 -5.86 -6.85 11.38
N GLN A 49 -5.12 -5.85 11.83
CA GLN A 49 -5.63 -4.53 12.17
C GLN A 49 -4.75 -3.45 11.54
N LEU A 50 -5.37 -2.37 11.10
CA LEU A 50 -4.68 -1.20 10.58
C LEU A 50 -5.50 0.07 10.77
N SER A 51 -4.81 1.20 10.73
CA SER A 51 -5.39 2.54 10.69
C SER A 51 -5.08 3.17 9.33
N LEU A 52 -6.12 3.56 8.61
CA LEU A 52 -6.04 4.24 7.32
C LEU A 52 -6.28 5.73 7.50
N PHE A 53 -5.40 6.55 6.94
CA PHE A 53 -5.57 7.99 6.80
C PHE A 53 -5.52 8.40 5.33
N ASP A 54 -6.59 9.00 4.82
CA ASP A 54 -6.61 9.67 3.53
C ASP A 54 -6.29 11.16 3.71
N PRO A 55 -5.09 11.62 3.31
CA PRO A 55 -4.70 13.02 3.46
C PRO A 55 -5.48 13.97 2.54
N ASN A 56 -6.12 13.48 1.48
CA ASN A 56 -6.88 14.29 0.53
C ASN A 56 -8.26 14.62 1.09
N ARG A 57 -8.94 13.63 1.66
CA ARG A 57 -10.27 13.79 2.26
C ARG A 57 -10.24 14.12 3.75
N ARG A 58 -9.06 14.02 4.39
CA ARG A 58 -8.87 14.14 5.85
C ARG A 58 -9.70 13.11 6.62
N ILE A 59 -9.86 11.92 6.04
CA ILE A 59 -10.59 10.81 6.62
C ILE A 59 -9.61 9.93 7.39
N TYR A 60 -10.03 9.49 8.57
CA TYR A 60 -9.34 8.49 9.38
C TYR A 60 -10.31 7.34 9.65
N THR A 61 -9.85 6.10 9.49
CA THR A 61 -10.66 4.90 9.75
C THR A 61 -9.78 3.75 10.20
N ASP A 62 -10.26 2.97 11.15
CA ASP A 62 -9.63 1.72 11.54
C ASP A 62 -10.32 0.56 10.83
N CYS A 63 -9.51 -0.36 10.32
CA CYS A 63 -9.96 -1.55 9.61
C CYS A 63 -9.41 -2.79 10.30
N SER A 64 -10.21 -3.85 10.31
CA SER A 64 -9.79 -5.14 10.85
C SER A 64 -10.41 -6.30 10.12
N VAL A 65 -9.70 -7.43 10.12
CA VAL A 65 -10.20 -8.72 9.67
C VAL A 65 -9.70 -9.79 10.63
N ALA A 66 -10.52 -10.82 10.86
CA ALA A 66 -10.11 -12.00 11.58
C ALA A 66 -10.52 -13.23 10.76
N TRP A 67 -9.67 -14.25 10.76
CA TRP A 67 -9.91 -15.46 9.98
C TRP A 67 -9.40 -16.69 10.67
N ASN A 68 -9.88 -17.84 10.21
CA ASN A 68 -9.43 -19.13 10.69
C ASN A 68 -8.18 -19.56 9.91
N THR A 69 -7.08 -19.89 10.61
CA THR A 69 -5.82 -20.26 9.95
C THR A 69 -5.79 -21.67 9.36
N ASP A 70 -6.75 -22.52 9.69
CA ASP A 70 -6.86 -23.87 9.10
C ASP A 70 -7.57 -23.84 7.74
N ARG A 71 -7.99 -22.65 7.29
CA ARG A 71 -8.71 -22.44 6.02
C ARG A 71 -8.06 -21.30 5.26
N HIS A 72 -7.82 -21.53 3.97
CA HIS A 72 -7.49 -20.45 3.04
C HIS A 72 -8.62 -19.42 3.04
N ILE A 73 -8.28 -18.13 3.15
CA ILE A 73 -9.24 -17.06 2.86
C ILE A 73 -9.28 -16.90 1.34
N PRO A 74 -10.40 -17.19 0.66
CA PRO A 74 -10.50 -16.95 -0.77
C PRO A 74 -10.40 -15.45 -1.09
N PRO A 75 -10.07 -15.07 -2.32
CA PRO A 75 -10.21 -13.69 -2.79
C PRO A 75 -11.60 -13.12 -2.45
N SER A 76 -11.67 -12.15 -1.53
CA SER A 76 -12.94 -11.64 -1.00
C SER A 76 -12.85 -10.17 -0.56
N PRO A 77 -13.95 -9.39 -0.59
CA PRO A 77 -14.04 -8.07 0.04
C PRO A 77 -14.29 -8.21 1.55
N GLU A 78 -13.28 -8.59 2.34
CA GLU A 78 -13.52 -9.03 3.74
C GLU A 78 -12.63 -8.38 4.80
N GLY A 79 -12.42 -7.07 4.76
CA GLY A 79 -12.17 -6.34 5.99
C GLY A 79 -13.08 -5.13 6.12
N SER A 80 -13.76 -5.04 7.26
CA SER A 80 -14.60 -3.89 7.57
C SER A 80 -13.73 -2.75 8.05
N CYS A 81 -14.02 -1.55 7.54
CA CYS A 81 -13.50 -0.30 8.09
C CYS A 81 -14.65 0.43 8.77
N THR A 82 -14.36 1.10 9.88
CA THR A 82 -15.38 1.65 10.77
C THR A 82 -16.24 2.75 10.12
N ASN A 83 -15.69 3.50 9.17
CA ASN A 83 -16.37 4.63 8.53
C ASN A 83 -17.24 4.28 7.32
N ASN A 84 -17.23 3.03 6.83
CA ASN A 84 -17.96 2.62 5.61
C ASN A 84 -17.63 3.43 4.32
N GLU A 85 -16.52 4.18 4.29
CA GLU A 85 -16.06 4.88 3.06
C GLU A 85 -14.93 4.12 2.37
N TYR A 86 -14.18 3.33 3.14
CA TYR A 86 -13.12 2.47 2.67
C TYR A 86 -13.42 1.01 3.01
N GLN A 87 -12.81 0.12 2.25
CA GLN A 87 -12.76 -1.31 2.51
C GLN A 87 -11.35 -1.82 2.24
N ILE A 88 -10.98 -2.88 2.96
CA ILE A 88 -9.77 -3.64 2.69
C ILE A 88 -10.14 -5.02 2.15
N SER A 89 -9.28 -5.57 1.29
CA SER A 89 -9.48 -6.87 0.67
C SER A 89 -8.15 -7.53 0.36
N PHE A 90 -8.21 -8.85 0.15
CA PHE A 90 -7.06 -9.69 -0.15
C PHE A 90 -7.30 -10.34 -1.51
N PRO A 91 -6.88 -9.69 -2.63
CA PRO A 91 -7.24 -10.13 -3.97
C PRO A 91 -6.68 -11.50 -4.34
N ASP A 92 -5.62 -11.94 -3.67
CA ASP A 92 -4.99 -13.25 -3.84
C ASP A 92 -5.35 -14.22 -2.70
N GLY A 93 -6.25 -13.81 -1.80
CA GLY A 93 -6.53 -14.52 -0.55
C GLY A 93 -5.44 -14.34 0.51
N ILE A 94 -5.56 -15.10 1.60
CA ILE A 94 -4.54 -15.19 2.64
C ILE A 94 -4.33 -16.67 3.01
N ASP A 95 -3.10 -17.12 2.83
CA ASP A 95 -2.60 -18.41 3.35
C ASP A 95 -1.76 -18.24 4.61
N ASP A 96 -1.05 -17.11 4.70
CA ASP A 96 -0.05 -16.84 5.73
C ASP A 96 0.00 -15.34 6.03
N VAL A 97 0.15 -14.98 7.31
CA VAL A 97 0.34 -13.59 7.76
C VAL A 97 1.69 -13.01 7.33
N GLN A 98 2.66 -13.85 6.96
CA GLN A 98 3.97 -13.39 6.49
C GLN A 98 3.94 -12.78 5.09
N LYS A 99 2.96 -13.18 4.25
CA LYS A 99 2.89 -12.78 2.85
C LYS A 99 1.46 -12.74 2.31
N PHE A 100 1.03 -11.56 1.87
CA PHE A 100 -0.27 -11.36 1.23
C PHE A 100 -0.29 -10.05 0.44
N THR A 101 -1.28 -9.90 -0.44
CA THR A 101 -1.56 -8.62 -1.09
C THR A 101 -2.65 -7.90 -0.30
N LEU A 102 -2.37 -6.69 0.18
CA LEU A 102 -3.38 -5.82 0.76
C LEU A 102 -3.92 -4.88 -0.32
N LYS A 103 -5.22 -4.92 -0.58
CA LYS A 103 -5.91 -3.94 -1.42
C LYS A 103 -6.78 -3.04 -0.56
N VAL A 104 -6.68 -1.74 -0.79
CA VAL A 104 -7.54 -0.70 -0.24
C VAL A 104 -8.39 -0.14 -1.38
N ALA A 105 -9.69 0.05 -1.14
CA ALA A 105 -10.57 0.71 -2.09
C ALA A 105 -11.60 1.57 -1.38
N THR A 106 -12.10 2.60 -2.06
CA THR A 106 -13.35 3.22 -1.66
C THR A 106 -14.50 2.22 -1.84
N VAL A 107 -15.57 2.35 -1.05
CA VAL A 107 -16.70 1.42 -1.10
C VAL A 107 -17.43 1.45 -2.45
N ASP A 108 -17.43 2.60 -3.13
CA ASP A 108 -17.95 2.73 -4.51
C ASP A 108 -16.99 2.19 -5.60
N GLY A 109 -15.77 1.79 -5.21
CA GLY A 109 -14.73 1.28 -6.11
C GLY A 109 -14.10 2.32 -7.03
N ALA A 110 -14.39 3.62 -6.85
CA ALA A 110 -13.86 4.68 -7.70
C ALA A 110 -12.35 4.87 -7.56
N GLU A 111 -11.80 4.64 -6.37
CA GLU A 111 -10.37 4.71 -6.07
C GLU A 111 -9.92 3.40 -5.43
N SER A 112 -8.77 2.89 -5.87
CA SER A 112 -8.22 1.66 -5.30
C SER A 112 -6.74 1.50 -5.53
N GLY A 113 -6.07 0.92 -4.55
CA GLY A 113 -4.64 0.70 -4.52
C GLY A 113 -4.29 -0.61 -3.85
N GLN A 114 -3.09 -1.11 -4.12
CA GLN A 114 -2.62 -2.36 -3.52
C GLN A 114 -1.14 -2.31 -3.17
N ALA A 115 -0.76 -3.07 -2.16
CA ALA A 115 0.62 -3.29 -1.76
C ALA A 115 0.84 -4.79 -1.50
N VAL A 116 1.99 -5.29 -1.93
CA VAL A 116 2.46 -6.62 -1.56
C VAL A 116 3.14 -6.52 -0.21
N ILE A 117 2.64 -7.28 0.74
CA ILE A 117 3.20 -7.40 2.08
C ILE A 117 3.98 -8.71 2.12
N ASP A 118 5.27 -8.65 2.43
CA ASP A 118 6.14 -9.82 2.41
C ASP A 118 7.29 -9.64 3.41
N SER A 119 7.28 -10.41 4.49
CA SER A 119 8.33 -10.39 5.52
C SER A 119 9.61 -11.12 5.10
N THR A 120 9.55 -11.90 4.02
CA THR A 120 10.69 -12.70 3.54
C THR A 120 11.66 -11.89 2.67
N VAL A 121 11.25 -10.69 2.24
CA VAL A 121 12.08 -9.77 1.46
C VAL A 121 13.08 -9.08 2.39
N ALA A 122 14.36 -9.11 2.01
CA ALA A 122 15.42 -8.45 2.76
C ALA A 122 15.15 -6.93 2.85
N GLY A 123 15.13 -6.41 4.08
CA GLY A 123 14.83 -4.99 4.34
C GLY A 123 13.34 -4.66 4.31
N SER A 124 12.45 -5.64 4.37
CA SER A 124 11.01 -5.41 4.54
C SER A 124 10.71 -4.69 5.85
N ASP A 125 9.78 -3.73 5.78
CA ASP A 125 9.20 -3.09 6.96
C ASP A 125 8.13 -3.97 7.63
N TRP A 126 7.66 -5.04 6.97
CA TRP A 126 6.78 -6.04 7.57
C TRP A 126 7.60 -7.06 8.36
N VAL A 127 7.67 -6.87 9.68
CA VAL A 127 8.55 -7.65 10.56
C VAL A 127 7.72 -8.65 11.36
N CYS A 128 7.96 -9.94 11.15
CA CYS A 128 7.32 -11.03 11.88
C CYS A 128 8.26 -11.62 12.94
N LYS A 129 7.70 -11.95 14.11
CA LYS A 129 8.39 -12.57 15.24
C LYS A 129 7.60 -13.78 15.71
N SER A 130 8.31 -14.88 15.99
CA SER A 130 7.71 -16.05 16.63
C SER A 130 7.58 -15.83 18.14
N ASN A 131 6.43 -16.24 18.70
CA ASN A 131 6.11 -16.14 20.12
C ASN A 131 6.43 -14.78 20.76
N PRO A 132 5.95 -13.66 20.19
CA PRO A 132 6.32 -12.32 20.67
C PRO A 132 5.78 -12.04 22.08
N TRP A 133 4.68 -12.67 22.49
CA TRP A 133 4.15 -12.67 23.85
C TRP A 133 3.20 -13.85 24.08
N ASN A 134 2.73 -14.00 25.32
CA ASN A 134 1.85 -15.11 25.70
C ASN A 134 0.54 -15.12 24.88
N GLY A 135 0.21 -16.28 24.30
CA GLY A 135 -1.03 -16.49 23.53
C GLY A 135 -0.92 -16.19 22.04
N VAL A 136 0.23 -15.70 21.55
CA VAL A 136 0.49 -15.43 20.12
C VAL A 136 1.65 -16.29 19.66
N LYS A 137 1.43 -17.15 18.65
CA LYS A 137 2.51 -17.99 18.07
C LYS A 137 3.35 -17.22 17.06
N GLU A 138 2.75 -16.25 16.38
CA GLU A 138 3.40 -15.38 15.43
C GLU A 138 2.72 -14.01 15.44
N GLY A 139 3.51 -12.95 15.53
CA GLY A 139 3.03 -11.57 15.42
C GLY A 139 3.87 -10.80 14.41
N CYS A 140 3.21 -10.06 13.55
CA CYS A 140 3.81 -9.24 12.51
C CYS A 140 3.37 -7.78 12.66
N GLU A 141 4.29 -6.86 12.41
CA GLU A 141 4.04 -5.41 12.47
C GLU A 141 4.74 -4.69 11.32
N TRP A 142 4.07 -3.69 10.75
CA TRP A 142 4.71 -2.78 9.80
C TRP A 142 5.47 -1.68 10.54
N VAL A 143 6.76 -1.54 10.26
CA VAL A 143 7.60 -0.49 10.81
C VAL A 143 7.35 0.82 10.05
N GLY A 144 6.71 1.78 10.71
CA GLY A 144 6.50 3.13 10.16
C GLY A 144 5.15 3.29 9.46
N VAL A 145 5.16 3.84 8.24
CA VAL A 145 3.95 4.17 7.48
C VAL A 145 4.03 3.53 6.10
N LEU A 146 3.07 2.67 5.80
CA LEU A 146 2.90 2.13 4.46
C LEU A 146 2.06 3.13 3.64
N ASN A 147 2.58 3.55 2.49
CA ASN A 147 1.84 4.41 1.56
C ASN A 147 1.30 3.56 0.41
N ILE A 148 0.00 3.61 0.18
CA ILE A 148 -0.66 2.91 -0.93
C ILE A 148 -1.28 3.97 -1.85
N ALA A 149 -0.82 4.02 -3.10
CA ALA A 149 -1.42 4.87 -4.12
C ALA A 149 -2.80 4.31 -4.50
N VAL A 150 -3.85 5.12 -4.38
CA VAL A 150 -5.25 4.80 -4.72
C VAL A 150 -5.77 5.63 -5.90
#